data_AF-A0A2N2LDP3-F1
#
_entry.id   AF-A0A2N2LDP3-F1
#
_cell.length_a   1.000
_cell.length_b   1.000
_cell.length_c   1.000
_cell.angle_alpha   90.00
_cell.angle_beta   90.00
_cell.angle_gamma   90.00
#
_symmetry.space_group_name_H-M   'P 1'
#
loop_
_entity.id
_entity.type
_entity.pdbx_description
1 polymer ?
#
loop_
_entity_poly.entity_id
_entity_poly.type
_entity_poly.pdbx_seq_one_letter_code
_entity_poly.pdbx_strand_id
1 'polypeptide(L)'
;MTAECVTVLIRNTSDEYYGILMNKKIEAVWLTIERMAEIKGCSNRTVWRYIDKHSMHTEKRQVKIGSAKVIKTFVLPDPETLELEFSASIRQRLMPEEYLETVIPIGTRLVWSLLVYGYANVMDSGGVA
;
A
#
# COMPACT_ATOMS: atom_id res chain seq x y z
N MET A 1 15.36 8.89 -13.51
CA MET A 1 15.19 8.98 -12.05
C MET A 1 15.94 7.80 -11.43
N THR A 2 16.80 8.02 -10.43
CA THR A 2 17.50 6.92 -9.75
C THR A 2 16.58 6.25 -8.73
N ALA A 3 16.88 5.01 -8.33
CA ALA A 3 16.09 4.28 -7.33
C ALA A 3 15.97 5.04 -5.99
N GLU A 4 16.97 5.85 -5.64
CA GLU A 4 16.96 6.71 -4.45
C GLU A 4 15.95 7.87 -4.53
N CYS A 5 15.82 8.52 -5.70
CA CYS A 5 14.82 9.58 -5.87
C CYS A 5 13.40 9.03 -5.76
N VAL A 6 13.15 7.83 -6.28
CA VAL A 6 11.86 7.14 -6.19
C VAL A 6 11.53 6.79 -4.73
N THR A 7 12.50 6.27 -3.97
CA THR A 7 12.28 5.94 -2.55
C THR A 7 12.03 7.17 -1.68
N VAL A 8 12.69 8.31 -1.97
CA VAL A 8 12.44 9.58 -1.25
C VAL A 8 11.03 10.11 -1.53
N LEU A 9 10.57 10.06 -2.79
CA LEU A 9 9.21 10.48 -3.14
C LEU A 9 8.16 9.59 -2.46
N ILE A 10 8.32 8.26 -2.57
CA ILE A 10 7.43 7.30 -1.90
C ILE A 10 7.36 7.58 -0.40
N ARG A 11 8.49 7.86 0.25
CA ARG A 11 8.54 8.16 1.68
C ARG A 11 7.80 9.44 2.04
N ASN A 12 8.05 10.54 1.34
CA ASN A 12 7.38 11.81 1.63
C ASN A 12 5.87 11.67 1.46
N THR A 13 5.44 11.07 0.35
CA THR A 13 4.00 10.85 0.08
C THR A 13 3.39 9.90 1.10
N SER A 14 4.09 8.84 1.53
CA SER A 14 3.58 7.89 2.54
C SER A 14 3.36 8.54 3.92
N ASP A 15 4.33 9.33 4.38
CA ASP A 15 4.25 10.02 5.68
C ASP A 15 3.14 11.10 5.65
N GLU A 16 3.00 11.85 4.55
CA GLU A 16 2.00 12.92 4.43
C GLU A 16 0.55 12.45 4.54
N TYR A 17 0.25 11.21 4.14
CA TYR A 17 -1.12 10.70 4.17
C TYR A 17 -1.31 9.69 5.27
N TYR A 18 -0.81 8.47 5.11
CA TYR A 18 -1.02 7.42 6.11
C TYR A 18 -0.20 7.66 7.36
N GLY A 19 0.97 8.27 7.26
CA GLY A 19 1.73 8.63 8.45
C GLY A 19 0.97 9.60 9.37
N ILE A 20 0.42 10.67 8.81
CA ILE A 20 -0.43 11.61 9.54
C ILE A 20 -1.73 10.94 10.01
N LEU A 21 -2.45 10.25 9.12
CA LEU A 21 -3.74 9.63 9.43
C LEU A 21 -3.65 8.59 10.55
N MET A 22 -2.57 7.81 10.55
CA MET A 22 -2.36 6.72 11.51
C MET A 22 -1.46 7.15 12.70
N ASN A 23 -0.99 8.40 12.72
CA ASN A 23 0.01 8.91 13.66
C ASN A 23 1.24 8.00 13.78
N LYS A 24 1.81 7.61 12.64
CA LYS A 24 2.96 6.69 12.51
C LYS A 24 3.97 7.25 11.51
N LYS A 25 5.23 6.83 11.62
CA LYS A 25 6.23 7.09 10.59
C LYS A 25 6.24 5.92 9.60
N ILE A 26 5.86 6.16 8.36
CA ILE A 26 5.72 5.14 7.31
C ILE A 26 6.54 5.58 6.11
N GLU A 27 7.56 4.80 5.75
CA GLU A 27 8.47 5.15 4.66
C GLU A 27 8.05 4.54 3.32
N ALA A 28 7.24 3.48 3.33
CA ALA A 28 6.67 2.91 2.13
C ALA A 28 5.33 2.22 2.42
N VAL A 29 4.37 2.44 1.53
CA VAL A 29 3.07 1.74 1.54
C VAL A 29 3.06 0.73 0.40
N TRP A 30 2.68 -0.50 0.69
CA TRP A 30 2.57 -1.57 -0.28
C TRP A 30 1.13 -2.04 -0.36
N LEU A 31 0.64 -2.22 -1.60
CA LEU A 31 -0.76 -2.52 -1.88
C LEU A 31 -0.90 -3.95 -2.41
N THR A 32 -2.02 -4.60 -2.10
CA THR A 32 -2.33 -5.90 -2.72
C THR A 32 -2.59 -5.76 -4.22
N ILE A 33 -2.44 -6.86 -4.97
CA ILE A 33 -2.81 -6.91 -6.39
C ILE A 33 -4.26 -6.50 -6.62
N GLU A 34 -5.16 -6.93 -5.72
CA GLU A 34 -6.58 -6.60 -5.82
C GLU A 34 -6.81 -5.10 -5.63
N ARG A 35 -6.14 -4.47 -4.65
CA ARG A 35 -6.28 -3.02 -4.45
C ARG A 35 -5.69 -2.22 -5.61
N MET A 36 -4.56 -2.64 -6.15
CA MET A 36 -3.98 -2.06 -7.36
C MET A 36 -4.95 -2.13 -8.56
N ALA A 37 -5.67 -3.25 -8.68
CA ALA A 37 -6.67 -3.46 -9.73
C ALA A 37 -7.88 -2.53 -9.55
N GLU A 38 -8.38 -2.38 -8.32
CA GLU A 38 -9.45 -1.45 -7.97
C GLU A 38 -9.10 0.01 -8.30
N ILE A 39 -7.94 0.49 -7.83
CA ILE A 39 -7.50 1.89 -8.03
C ILE A 39 -7.37 2.20 -9.53
N LYS A 40 -6.79 1.26 -10.30
CA LYS A 40 -6.57 1.43 -11.74
C LYS A 40 -7.79 1.08 -12.59
N GLY A 41 -8.89 0.60 -11.98
CA GLY A 41 -10.10 0.20 -12.69
C GLY A 41 -9.86 -0.91 -13.72
N CYS A 42 -9.00 -1.89 -13.41
CA CYS A 42 -8.58 -2.93 -14.35
C CYS A 42 -8.54 -4.32 -13.70
N SER A 43 -8.24 -5.36 -14.49
CA SER A 43 -8.14 -6.73 -13.97
C SER A 43 -6.80 -6.99 -13.26
N ASN A 44 -6.77 -7.95 -12.33
CA ASN A 44 -5.53 -8.44 -11.72
C ASN A 44 -4.49 -8.89 -12.76
N ARG A 45 -4.92 -9.48 -13.88
CA ARG A 45 -4.02 -9.85 -14.99
C ARG A 45 -3.35 -8.63 -15.62
N THR A 46 -4.08 -7.53 -15.76
CA THR A 46 -3.53 -6.26 -16.26
C THR A 46 -2.53 -5.67 -15.28
N VAL A 47 -2.81 -5.74 -13.98
CA VAL A 47 -1.88 -5.33 -12.92
C VAL A 47 -0.58 -6.13 -12.99
N TRP A 48 -0.64 -7.46 -13.10
CA TRP A 48 0.56 -8.29 -13.27
C TRP A 48 1.39 -7.89 -14.50
N ARG A 49 0.74 -7.67 -15.66
CA ARG A 49 1.43 -7.18 -16.85
C ARG A 49 2.10 -5.82 -16.62
N TYR A 50 1.48 -4.94 -15.84
CA TYR A 50 2.03 -3.64 -15.49
C TYR A 50 3.26 -3.79 -14.58
N ILE A 51 3.16 -4.63 -13.54
CA ILE A 51 4.27 -4.96 -12.64
C ILE A 51 5.47 -5.49 -13.42
N ASP A 52 5.25 -6.50 -14.28
CA ASP A 52 6.30 -7.13 -15.06
C ASP A 52 6.95 -6.13 -16.02
N LYS A 53 6.14 -5.32 -16.73
CA LYS A 53 6.63 -4.32 -17.68
C LYS A 53 7.52 -3.26 -17.02
N HIS A 54 7.22 -2.88 -15.78
CA HIS A 54 7.98 -1.83 -15.07
C HIS A 54 8.94 -2.39 -14.02
N SER A 55 9.08 -3.72 -13.93
CA SER A 55 9.93 -4.39 -12.93
C SER A 55 9.69 -3.91 -11.50
N MET A 56 8.42 -3.76 -11.12
CA MET A 56 8.05 -3.24 -9.81
C MET A 56 8.40 -4.23 -8.69
N HIS A 57 8.70 -3.71 -7.50
CA HIS A 57 8.97 -4.55 -6.34
C HIS A 57 7.69 -5.25 -5.87
N THR A 58 7.82 -6.54 -5.56
CA THR A 58 6.72 -7.34 -4.99
C THR A 58 7.18 -8.13 -3.78
N GLU A 59 6.28 -8.30 -2.82
CA GLU A 59 6.51 -9.01 -1.57
C GLU A 59 5.35 -9.98 -1.32
N LYS A 60 5.66 -11.26 -1.11
CA LYS A 60 4.63 -12.26 -0.76
C LYS A 60 4.61 -12.45 0.74
N ARG A 61 3.44 -12.28 1.37
CA ARG A 61 3.24 -12.51 2.81
C ARG A 61 1.99 -13.32 3.06
N GLN A 62 2.05 -14.17 4.08
CA GLN A 62 0.89 -14.84 4.61
C GLN A 62 0.21 -13.91 5.62
N VAL A 63 -1.06 -13.61 5.37
CA VAL A 63 -1.90 -12.76 6.23
C VAL A 63 -3.07 -13.57 6.77
N LYS A 64 -3.69 -13.08 7.83
CA LYS A 64 -4.90 -13.65 8.39
C LYS A 64 -6.08 -12.78 7.98
N ILE A 65 -7.08 -13.36 7.32
CA ILE A 65 -8.32 -12.69 6.94
C ILE A 65 -9.45 -13.47 7.61
N GLY A 66 -10.07 -12.88 8.63
CA GLY A 66 -10.97 -13.60 9.54
C GLY A 66 -10.27 -14.78 10.21
N SER A 67 -10.76 -16.00 10.04
CA SER A 67 -10.12 -17.24 10.55
C SER A 67 -9.13 -17.87 9.57
N ALA A 68 -9.14 -17.45 8.31
CA ALA A 68 -8.33 -18.05 7.25
C ALA A 68 -6.93 -17.43 7.17
N LYS A 69 -5.94 -18.24 6.80
CA LYS A 69 -4.59 -17.78 6.45
C LYS A 69 -4.44 -17.81 4.94
N VAL A 70 -4.14 -16.66 4.34
CA VAL A 70 -4.10 -16.48 2.88
C VAL A 70 -2.75 -15.87 2.49
N ILE A 71 -2.18 -16.29 1.37
CA ILE A 71 -0.99 -15.65 0.82
C ILE A 71 -1.45 -14.48 -0.04
N LYS A 72 -0.96 -13.28 0.29
CA LYS A 72 -1.13 -12.07 -0.51
C LYS A 72 0.19 -11.68 -1.15
N THR A 73 0.11 -11.15 -2.36
CA THR A 73 1.24 -10.47 -2.99
C THR A 73 0.99 -8.97 -2.90
N PHE A 74 1.98 -8.28 -2.36
CA PHE A 74 2.01 -6.84 -2.21
C PHE A 74 2.94 -6.25 -3.25
N VAL A 75 2.62 -5.06 -3.74
CA VAL A 75 3.39 -4.31 -4.72
C VAL A 75 3.76 -2.97 -4.11
N LEU A 76 5.00 -2.55 -4.30
CA LEU A 76 5.39 -1.17 -4.03
C LEU A 76 4.91 -0.32 -5.21
N PRO A 77 3.86 0.51 -5.05
CA PRO A 77 3.36 1.34 -6.12
C PRO A 77 4.40 2.40 -6.52
N ASP A 78 4.42 2.76 -7.79
CA ASP A 78 5.06 3.99 -8.25
C ASP A 78 4.35 5.22 -7.63
N PRO A 79 5.02 6.40 -7.61
CA PRO A 79 4.45 7.60 -7.00
C PRO A 79 3.06 8.00 -7.53
N GLU A 80 2.83 7.89 -8.84
CA GLU A 80 1.54 8.23 -9.46
C GLU A 80 0.43 7.30 -8.94
N THR A 81 0.70 6.00 -8.87
CA THR A 81 -0.26 5.04 -8.32
C THR A 81 -0.50 5.24 -6.83
N LEU A 82 0.52 5.66 -6.08
CA LEU A 82 0.39 5.96 -4.66
C LEU A 82 -0.49 7.20 -4.42
N GLU A 83 -0.34 8.25 -5.24
CA GLU A 83 -1.23 9.42 -5.21
C GLU A 83 -2.68 9.05 -5.53
N LEU A 84 -2.90 8.18 -6.52
CA LEU A 84 -4.22 7.65 -6.83
C LEU A 84 -4.83 6.89 -5.65
N GLU A 85 -4.03 6.10 -4.93
CA GLU A 85 -4.50 5.40 -3.74
C GLU A 85 -4.97 6.37 -2.64
N PHE A 86 -4.20 7.43 -2.39
CA PHE A 86 -4.57 8.41 -1.37
C PHE A 86 -5.80 9.22 -1.77
N SER A 87 -5.90 9.62 -3.04
CA SER A 87 -7.10 10.26 -3.57
C SER A 87 -8.34 9.37 -3.45
N ALA A 88 -8.20 8.08 -3.82
CA ALA A 88 -9.28 7.10 -3.69
C ALA A 88 -9.68 6.87 -2.22
N SER A 89 -8.70 6.73 -1.33
CA SER A 89 -8.92 6.53 0.10
C SER A 89 -9.66 7.71 0.72
N ILE A 90 -9.25 8.95 0.42
CA ILE A 90 -9.93 10.17 0.91
C ILE A 90 -11.36 10.25 0.39
N ARG A 91 -11.55 10.04 -0.93
CA ARG A 91 -12.86 10.11 -1.56
C ARG A 91 -13.84 9.08 -0.99
N GLN A 92 -13.34 7.88 -0.69
CA GLN A 92 -14.13 6.77 -0.18
C GLN A 92 -14.18 6.73 1.36
N ARG A 93 -13.46 7.66 2.03
CA ARG A 93 -13.28 7.68 3.49
C ARG A 93 -12.77 6.33 4.02
N LEU A 94 -11.77 5.77 3.35
CA LEU A 94 -11.14 4.52 3.74
C LEU A 94 -9.85 4.81 4.52
N MET A 95 -9.63 4.01 5.56
CA MET A 95 -8.39 3.98 6.31
C MET A 95 -7.85 2.54 6.36
N PRO A 96 -6.54 2.32 6.20
CA PRO A 96 -5.95 1.02 6.44
C PRO A 96 -6.28 0.50 7.84
N GLU A 97 -6.95 -0.65 7.92
CA GLU A 97 -7.30 -1.32 9.17
C GLU A 97 -6.48 -2.60 9.35
N GLU A 98 -6.33 -3.36 8.25
CA GLU A 98 -5.54 -4.57 8.25
C GLU A 98 -4.24 -4.36 7.46
N TYR A 99 -3.12 -4.44 8.17
CA TYR A 99 -1.81 -4.24 7.59
C TYR A 99 -0.72 -5.02 8.34
N LEU A 100 0.42 -5.22 7.69
CA LEU A 100 1.65 -5.69 8.33
C LEU A 100 2.69 -4.58 8.35
N GLU A 101 3.34 -4.38 9.49
CA GLU A 101 4.53 -3.53 9.60
C GLU A 101 5.79 -4.38 9.50
N THR A 102 6.70 -4.02 8.60
CA THR A 102 7.96 -4.75 8.42
C THR A 102 9.02 -3.86 7.79
N VAL A 103 10.29 -4.22 7.99
CA VAL A 103 11.39 -3.63 7.23
C VAL A 103 11.61 -4.46 5.97
N ILE A 104 11.63 -3.81 4.79
CA ILE A 104 11.89 -4.46 3.51
C ILE A 104 13.07 -3.77 2.82
N PRO A 105 14.03 -4.53 2.25
CA PRO A 105 15.09 -3.96 1.44
C PRO A 105 14.55 -3.45 0.10
N ILE A 106 14.74 -2.16 -0.19
CA ILE A 106 14.43 -1.53 -1.48
C ILE A 106 15.72 -0.89 -2.01
N GLY A 107 16.29 -1.49 -3.05
CA GLY A 107 17.62 -1.13 -3.52
C GLY A 107 18.67 -1.36 -2.44
N THR A 108 19.40 -0.30 -2.06
CA THR A 108 20.44 -0.34 -1.02
C THR A 108 19.93 0.06 0.38
N ARG A 109 18.63 0.35 0.53
CA ARG A 109 18.06 0.87 1.78
C ARG A 109 17.12 -0.13 2.42
N LEU A 110 17.13 -0.17 3.74
CA LEU A 110 16.11 -0.82 4.56
C LEU A 110 15.00 0.18 4.85
N VAL A 111 13.76 -0.15 4.51
CA VAL A 111 12.64 0.80 4.52
C VAL A 111 11.52 0.29 5.43
N TRP A 112 11.09 1.12 6.39
CA TRP A 112 9.95 0.80 7.26
C TRP A 112 8.66 0.84 6.45
N SER A 113 8.10 -0.34 6.21
CA SER A 113 7.06 -0.58 5.22
C SER A 113 5.76 -1.04 5.84
N LEU A 114 4.66 -0.51 5.31
CA LEU A 114 3.29 -0.86 5.64
C LEU A 114 2.67 -1.66 4.50
N LEU A 115 2.36 -2.94 4.72
CA LEU A 115 1.73 -3.82 3.73
C LEU A 115 0.23 -3.90 4.02
N VAL A 116 -0.56 -3.13 3.26
CA VAL A 116 -2.00 -2.95 3.51
C VAL A 116 -2.80 -4.00 2.76
N TYR A 117 -3.70 -4.69 3.47
CA TYR A 117 -4.56 -5.73 2.89
C TYR A 117 -6.04 -5.64 3.27
N GLY A 118 -6.42 -4.68 4.12
CA GLY A 118 -7.80 -4.42 4.49
C GLY A 118 -8.02 -2.97 4.90
N TYR A 119 -9.22 -2.45 4.63
CA TYR A 119 -9.61 -1.07 4.87
C TYR A 119 -10.93 -1.01 5.63
N ALA A 120 -11.02 -0.07 6.57
CA ALA A 120 -12.26 0.30 7.24
C ALA A 120 -12.81 1.61 6.68
N ASN A 121 -14.13 1.79 6.75
CA ASN A 121 -14.72 3.10 6.57
C ASN A 121 -14.51 3.94 7.84
N VAL A 122 -14.00 5.16 7.67
CA VAL A 122 -13.77 6.10 8.77
C VAL A 122 -15.06 6.45 9.51
N MET A 123 -16.24 6.32 8.87
CA MET A 123 -17.53 6.50 9.56
C MET A 123 -17.90 5.33 10.50
N ASP A 124 -17.48 4.11 10.19
CA ASP A 124 -17.78 2.93 11.02
C ASP A 124 -16.89 2.85 12.27
N SER A 125 -15.83 3.67 12.31
CA SER A 125 -14.95 3.81 13.49
C SER A 125 -15.54 4.74 14.58
N GLY A 126 -16.74 5.29 14.37
CA GLY A 126 -17.39 6.30 15.22
C GLY A 126 -18.48 5.78 16.16
N GLY A 127 -18.52 4.48 16.48
CA GLY A 127 -19.59 3.91 17.31
C GLY A 127 -19.10 3.04 18.45
N VAL A 128 -18.61 3.64 19.55
CA VAL A 128 -19.08 3.42 20.94
C VAL A 128 -18.61 4.61 21.81
N ALA A 129 -19.52 5.53 22.13
CA ALA A 129 -19.62 6.22 23.42
C ALA A 129 -21.03 6.82 23.55
#